data_AF-A0A2V8QSP5-F1
#
_entry.id   AF-A0A2V8QSP5-F1
#
_cell.length_a   1.000
_cell.length_b   1.000
_cell.length_c   1.000
_cell.angle_alpha   90.00
_cell.angle_beta   90.00
_cell.angle_gamma   90.00
#
_symmetry.space_group_name_H-M   'P 1'
#
loop_
_entity.id
_entity.type
_entity.pdbx_description
1 polymer ?
#
loop_
_entity_poly.entity_id
_entity_poly.type
_entity_poly.pdbx_seq_one_letter_code
_entity_poly.pdbx_strand_id
1 'polypeptide(L)'
;EFTPATFNDPKLTERLAGAFEKALGGDNVVKWPPIMASEDFGRFSLDNQIPSCMFWLGAVEPAKVEASRKSGKPLPSLHSSLFEPLPEPTLRTGVKAMTTAVLELMKK
;
A
#
# COMPACT_ATOMS: atom_id res chain seq x y z
N GLU A 1 -6.20 -22.77 12.42
CA GLU A 1 -5.84 -22.20 11.11
C GLU A 1 -4.86 -21.05 11.34
N PHE A 2 -3.83 -20.88 10.49
CA PHE A 2 -2.88 -19.75 10.60
C PHE A 2 -2.62 -19.16 9.21
N THR A 3 -2.35 -17.85 9.14
CA THR A 3 -1.85 -17.22 7.92
C THR A 3 -0.33 -17.01 8.01
N PRO A 4 0.47 -17.46 7.02
CA PRO A 4 1.88 -17.11 6.93
C PRO A 4 2.07 -15.60 6.84
N ALA A 5 3.28 -15.14 7.15
CA ALA A 5 3.61 -13.73 6.94
C ALA A 5 3.49 -13.37 5.46
N THR A 6 2.80 -12.27 5.14
CA THR A 6 2.79 -11.71 3.79
C THR A 6 4.17 -11.16 3.48
N PHE A 7 4.89 -11.86 2.61
CA PHE A 7 6.22 -11.48 2.15
C PHE A 7 6.10 -10.81 0.79
N ASN A 8 6.57 -9.57 0.70
CA ASN A 8 6.71 -8.87 -0.56
C ASN A 8 8.09 -9.17 -1.16
N ASP A 9 8.13 -9.66 -2.41
CA ASP A 9 9.39 -9.85 -3.11
C ASP A 9 10.13 -8.49 -3.23
N PRO A 10 11.39 -8.38 -2.75
CA PRO A 10 12.09 -7.10 -2.72
C PRO A 10 12.29 -6.48 -4.10
N LYS A 11 12.62 -7.28 -5.13
CA LYS A 11 12.89 -6.78 -6.48
C LYS A 11 11.62 -6.28 -7.15
N LEU A 12 10.52 -7.03 -7.01
CA LEU A 12 9.20 -6.62 -7.50
C LEU A 12 8.73 -5.35 -6.79
N THR A 13 8.92 -5.28 -5.47
CA THR A 13 8.55 -4.11 -4.66
C THR A 13 9.31 -2.87 -5.11
N GLU A 14 10.63 -2.94 -5.29
CA GLU A 14 11.44 -1.82 -5.76
C GLU A 14 11.08 -1.38 -7.18
N ARG A 15 10.82 -2.33 -8.08
CA ARG A 15 10.35 -2.04 -9.45
C ARG A 15 9.02 -1.28 -9.43
N LEU A 16 8.05 -1.77 -8.67
CA LEU A 16 6.74 -1.15 -8.57
C LEU A 16 6.80 0.21 -7.86
N ALA A 17 7.62 0.35 -6.80
CA ALA A 17 7.83 1.63 -6.13
C ALA A 17 8.34 2.70 -7.12
N GLY A 18 9.35 2.39 -7.93
CA GLY A 18 9.85 3.33 -8.93
C GLY A 18 8.82 3.68 -10.03
N ALA A 19 7.92 2.75 -10.38
CA ALA A 19 6.82 3.05 -11.29
C ALA A 19 5.75 3.93 -10.62
N PHE A 20 5.44 3.68 -9.35
CA PHE A 20 4.52 4.49 -8.57
C PHE A 20 5.05 5.91 -8.34
N GLU A 21 6.34 6.08 -8.05
CA GLU A 21 6.95 7.41 -7.88
C GLU A 21 6.78 8.26 -9.15
N LYS A 22 6.98 7.66 -10.33
CA LYS A 22 6.75 8.34 -11.61
C LYS A 22 5.28 8.70 -11.84
N ALA A 23 4.36 7.85 -11.42
CA ALA A 23 2.92 8.04 -11.65
C ALA A 23 2.25 8.95 -10.61
N LEU A 24 2.70 8.90 -9.35
CA LEU A 24 2.04 9.52 -8.19
C LEU A 24 2.86 10.69 -7.63
N GLY A 25 4.13 10.82 -8.00
CA GLY A 25 5.09 11.76 -7.41
C GLY A 25 5.89 11.11 -6.28
N GLY A 26 7.19 11.43 -6.19
CA GLY A 26 8.11 10.80 -5.24
C GLY A 26 7.69 10.95 -3.78
N ASP A 27 7.16 12.11 -3.39
CA ASP A 27 6.72 12.38 -2.02
C ASP A 27 5.49 11.56 -1.60
N ASN A 28 4.77 10.96 -2.56
CA ASN A 28 3.55 10.19 -2.33
C ASN A 28 3.79 8.67 -2.26
N VAL A 29 5.04 8.22 -2.42
CA VAL A 29 5.43 6.81 -2.32
C VAL A 29 6.48 6.67 -1.23
N VAL A 30 6.12 5.99 -0.15
CA VAL A 30 6.97 5.89 1.04
C VAL A 30 7.23 4.43 1.40
N LYS A 31 8.42 4.14 1.92
CA LYS A 31 8.69 2.85 2.56
C LYS A 31 7.94 2.79 3.89
N TRP A 32 7.21 1.71 4.09
CA TRP A 32 6.46 1.47 5.32
C TRP A 32 7.06 0.28 6.07
N PRO A 33 7.25 0.36 7.41
CA PRO A 33 7.77 -0.76 8.18
C PRO A 33 6.74 -1.91 8.22
N PRO A 34 7.19 -3.16 8.42
CA PRO A 34 6.30 -4.27 8.72
C PRO A 34 5.42 -3.97 9.94
N ILE A 35 4.18 -4.48 9.93
CA ILE A 35 3.24 -4.32 11.03
C ILE A 35 2.73 -5.68 11.49
N MET A 36 2.09 -5.72 12.67
CA MET A 36 1.52 -6.94 13.25
C MET A 36 0.18 -7.38 12.64
N ALA A 37 -0.33 -6.68 11.64
CA ALA A 37 -1.53 -7.10 10.92
C ALA A 37 -1.25 -8.35 10.09
N SER A 38 -2.24 -9.24 10.01
CA SER A 38 -2.19 -10.48 9.26
C SER A 38 -3.02 -10.37 7.98
N GLU A 39 -2.57 -10.98 6.89
CA GLU A 39 -3.28 -11.01 5.62
C GLU A 39 -3.10 -12.39 4.97
N ASP A 40 -4.11 -12.92 4.28
CA ASP A 40 -4.02 -14.23 3.62
C ASP A 40 -3.50 -14.14 2.18
N PHE A 41 -3.42 -12.93 1.62
CA PHE A 41 -2.84 -12.63 0.30
C PHE A 41 -1.47 -13.29 0.08
N GLY A 42 -0.65 -13.43 1.14
CA GLY A 42 0.65 -14.11 1.07
C GLY A 42 0.58 -15.52 0.49
N ARG A 43 -0.57 -16.21 0.59
CA ARG A 43 -0.80 -17.54 0.01
C ARG A 43 -0.70 -17.55 -1.52
N PHE A 44 -1.01 -16.45 -2.19
CA PHE A 44 -0.89 -16.36 -3.66
C PHE A 44 0.55 -16.43 -4.17
N SER A 45 1.54 -16.24 -3.31
CA SER A 45 2.96 -16.39 -3.67
C SER A 45 3.39 -17.84 -3.88
N LEU A 46 2.56 -18.83 -3.48
CA LEU A 46 2.90 -20.26 -3.49
C LEU A 46 4.25 -20.52 -2.81
N ASP A 47 4.35 -20.17 -1.53
CA ASP A 47 5.58 -20.25 -0.73
C ASP A 47 6.75 -19.46 -1.36
N ASN A 48 6.47 -18.22 -1.76
CA ASN A 48 7.42 -17.31 -2.41
C ASN A 48 8.00 -17.79 -3.76
N GLN A 49 7.41 -18.81 -4.39
CA GLN A 49 7.80 -19.26 -5.73
C GLN A 49 7.36 -18.28 -6.83
N ILE A 50 6.25 -17.57 -6.60
CA ILE A 50 5.76 -16.51 -7.47
C ILE A 50 5.98 -15.18 -6.74
N PRO A 51 6.77 -14.24 -7.32
CA PRO A 51 6.96 -12.92 -6.75
C PRO A 51 5.63 -12.20 -6.56
N SER A 52 5.33 -11.80 -5.33
CA SER A 52 4.13 -11.06 -4.97
C SER A 52 4.49 -9.74 -4.31
N CYS A 53 3.59 -8.75 -4.42
CA CYS A 53 3.74 -7.47 -3.78
C CYS A 53 2.36 -6.92 -3.40
N MET A 54 2.16 -6.69 -2.11
CA MET A 54 1.02 -5.99 -1.54
C MET A 54 1.48 -4.66 -0.97
N PHE A 55 0.76 -3.57 -1.25
CA PHE A 55 1.13 -2.23 -0.79
C PHE A 55 -0.03 -1.55 -0.08
N TRP A 56 0.31 -0.60 0.81
CA TRP A 56 -0.65 0.25 1.49
C TRP A 56 -1.11 1.39 0.58
N LEU A 57 -2.41 1.68 0.60
CA LEU A 57 -2.98 2.86 -0.05
C LEU A 57 -3.35 3.90 1.01
N GLY A 58 -2.84 5.12 0.85
CA GLY A 58 -3.26 6.24 1.67
C GLY A 58 -4.75 6.55 1.47
N ALA A 59 -5.51 6.57 2.56
CA ALA A 59 -6.96 6.78 2.52
C ALA A 59 -7.43 8.01 3.30
N VAL A 60 -6.65 8.47 4.28
CA VAL A 60 -7.06 9.56 5.17
C VAL A 60 -6.79 10.92 4.51
N GLU A 61 -7.68 11.88 4.77
CA GLU A 61 -7.52 13.27 4.33
C GLU A 61 -6.14 13.86 4.70
N PRO A 62 -5.41 14.49 3.76
CA PRO A 62 -4.05 14.97 4.00
C PRO A 62 -3.91 15.91 5.21
N ALA A 63 -4.88 16.81 5.42
CA ALA A 63 -4.87 17.73 6.55
C ALA A 63 -4.93 17.00 7.91
N LYS A 64 -5.71 15.90 8.00
CA LYS A 64 -5.79 15.07 9.21
C LYS A 64 -4.49 14.29 9.43
N VAL A 65 -3.86 13.80 8.35
CA VAL A 65 -2.54 13.15 8.42
C VAL A 65 -1.47 14.11 8.96
N GLU A 66 -1.42 15.32 8.41
CA GLU A 66 -0.49 16.37 8.87
C GLU A 66 -0.73 16.78 10.33
N ALA A 67 -1.99 16.92 10.74
CA ALA A 67 -2.34 17.22 12.13
C ALA A 67 -1.92 16.07 13.08
N SER A 68 -2.13 14.82 12.67
CA SER A 68 -1.69 13.63 13.43
C SER A 68 -0.17 13.60 13.59
N ARG A 69 0.59 13.84 12.51
CA ARG A 69 2.07 13.92 12.56
C ARG A 69 2.57 15.01 13.52
N LYS A 70 1.97 16.20 13.48
CA LYS A 70 2.38 17.33 14.35
C LYS A 70 2.03 17.11 15.82
N SER A 71 0.89 16.49 16.10
CA SER A 71 0.39 16.29 17.47
C SER A 71 0.84 14.99 18.12
N GLY A 72 1.28 14.00 17.32
CA GLY A 72 1.54 12.63 17.78
C GLY A 72 0.28 11.82 18.09
N LYS A 73 -0.92 12.40 17.96
CA LYS A 73 -2.19 11.69 18.17
C LYS A 73 -2.44 10.74 17.01
N PRO A 74 -2.64 9.44 17.24
CA PRO A 74 -2.83 8.48 16.16
C PRO A 74 -4.16 8.70 15.43
N LEU A 75 -4.15 8.41 14.12
CA LEU A 75 -5.37 8.32 13.31
C LEU A 75 -6.15 7.04 13.66
N PRO A 76 -7.48 7.00 13.44
CA PRO A 76 -8.25 5.77 13.52
C PRO A 76 -7.69 4.68 12.61
N SER A 77 -7.50 3.47 13.15
CA SER A 77 -7.02 2.31 12.40
C SER A 77 -8.13 1.63 11.61
N LEU A 78 -7.74 0.72 10.71
CA LEU A 78 -8.64 -0.31 10.19
C LEU A 78 -9.38 -1.01 11.35
N HIS A 79 -10.64 -1.40 11.10
CA HIS A 79 -11.59 -1.97 12.08
C HIS A 79 -12.13 -1.00 13.15
N SER A 80 -11.74 0.28 13.14
CA SER A 80 -12.40 1.29 13.96
C SER A 80 -13.70 1.77 13.29
N SER A 81 -14.75 2.02 14.08
CA SER A 81 -15.96 2.73 13.60
C SER A 81 -15.70 4.18 13.19
N LEU A 82 -14.51 4.71 13.51
CA LEU A 82 -14.06 6.05 13.15
C LEU A 82 -13.14 6.06 11.91
N PHE A 83 -12.89 4.90 11.29
CA PHE A 83 -12.09 4.85 10.07
C PHE A 83 -12.88 5.47 8.91
N GLU A 84 -12.31 6.52 8.33
CA GLU A 84 -12.99 7.38 7.38
C GLU A 84 -12.08 7.68 6.17
N PRO A 85 -12.07 6.80 5.15
CA PRO A 85 -11.42 7.10 3.87
C PRO A 85 -12.00 8.34 3.19
N LEU A 86 -11.15 9.21 2.66
CA LEU A 86 -11.54 10.31 1.78
C LEU A 86 -11.80 9.74 0.38
N PRO A 87 -13.08 9.58 -0.06
CA PRO A 87 -13.40 8.61 -1.11
C PRO A 87 -12.73 8.88 -2.46
N GLU A 88 -12.89 10.09 -2.98
CA GLU A 88 -12.46 10.44 -4.34
C GLU A 88 -10.93 10.30 -4.57
N PRO A 89 -10.04 10.90 -3.74
CA PRO A 89 -8.60 10.71 -3.91
C PRO A 89 -8.16 9.28 -3.61
N THR A 90 -8.80 8.58 -2.67
CA THR A 90 -8.47 7.18 -2.36
C THR A 90 -8.73 6.30 -3.58
N LEU A 91 -9.93 6.36 -4.14
CA LEU A 91 -10.33 5.57 -5.31
C LEU A 91 -9.46 5.89 -6.52
N ARG A 92 -9.28 7.18 -6.84
CA ARG A 92 -8.45 7.59 -7.99
C ARG A 92 -7.00 7.14 -7.85
N THR A 93 -6.42 7.26 -6.66
CA THR A 93 -5.03 6.85 -6.40
C THR A 93 -4.90 5.33 -6.49
N GLY A 94 -5.83 4.58 -5.91
CA GLY A 94 -5.84 3.11 -5.97
C GLY A 94 -5.94 2.59 -7.40
N VAL A 95 -6.88 3.12 -8.19
CA VAL A 95 -7.01 2.77 -9.62
C VAL A 95 -5.74 3.11 -10.38
N LYS A 96 -5.21 4.32 -10.19
CA LYS A 96 -3.98 4.75 -10.88
C LYS A 96 -2.78 3.89 -10.51
N ALA A 97 -2.61 3.53 -9.23
CA ALA A 97 -1.53 2.67 -8.77
C ALA A 97 -1.63 1.26 -9.38
N MET A 98 -2.81 0.63 -9.32
CA MET A 98 -3.02 -0.70 -9.88
C MET A 98 -2.85 -0.73 -11.41
N THR A 99 -3.41 0.25 -12.13
CA THR A 99 -3.19 0.39 -13.58
C THR A 99 -1.71 0.58 -13.90
N THR A 100 -1.00 1.42 -13.14
CA THR A 100 0.45 1.63 -13.30
C THR A 100 1.23 0.34 -13.08
N ALA A 101 0.89 -0.45 -12.06
CA ALA A 101 1.54 -1.73 -11.81
C ALA A 101 1.37 -2.69 -12.99
N VAL A 102 0.14 -2.87 -13.49
CA VAL A 102 -0.12 -3.74 -14.64
C VAL A 102 0.62 -3.26 -15.88
N LEU A 103 0.56 -1.96 -16.18
CA LEU A 103 1.25 -1.39 -17.33
C LEU A 103 2.77 -1.50 -17.21
N GLU A 104 3.35 -1.40 -16.01
CA GLU A 104 4.77 -1.60 -15.78
C GLU A 104 5.18 -3.07 -15.98
N LEU A 105 4.42 -4.01 -15.44
CA LEU A 105 4.75 -5.43 -15.48
C LEU A 105 4.53 -6.08 -16.85
N MET A 106 3.56 -5.59 -17.62
CA MET A 106 3.15 -6.15 -18.91
C MET A 106 3.79 -5.45 -20.13
N LYS A 107 4.77 -4.55 -19.92
CA LYS A 107 5.53 -3.95 -21.03
C LYS A 107 6.21 -5.06 -21.83
N LYS A 108 6.06 -5.03 -23.14
CA LYS A 108 6.83 -5.85 -24.09
C LYS A 108 8.15 -5.16 -24.40
#